data_AF-A0A1I9YLC7-F1
#
_entry.id   AF-A0A1I9YLC7-F1
#
_cell.length_a   1.000
_cell.length_b   1.000
_cell.length_c   1.000
_cell.angle_alpha   90.00
_cell.angle_beta   90.00
_cell.angle_gamma   90.00
#
_symmetry.space_group_name_H-M   'P 1'
#
loop_
_entity.id
_entity.type
_entity.pdbx_description
1 polymer ?
#
loop_
_entity_poly.entity_id
_entity_poly.type
_entity_poly.pdbx_seq_one_letter_code
_entity_poly.pdbx_strand_id
1 'polypeptide(L)'
;MSINDDGVQGGNYNNDGATGFNAVAVGANATAGGANASAYGDKANAAGSAATALGYNANATGTNTTAVGVGSTASGTNATALGAGAVASAPNSVALGTNSVASEANTVSIGSEGNERRLTNVAPGVNPTDGVNMSQLQGVQNSLNNSINTVARKAYGGIAAATALTMIPDVDQGKTLAVGIGGAGYQGYGATAIGFTARITNNLKVRGGVGISSAGTSYGAGVSYQW
;
A
#
# COMPACT_ATOMS: atom_id res chain seq x y z
N MET A 1 6.80 -38.50 33.83
CA MET A 1 7.06 -38.13 32.42
C MET A 1 8.07 -39.13 31.85
N SER A 2 7.96 -39.52 30.57
CA SER A 2 8.97 -40.35 29.92
C SER A 2 9.89 -39.43 29.12
N ILE A 3 11.15 -39.35 29.52
CA ILE A 3 12.21 -38.61 28.84
C ILE A 3 13.23 -39.66 28.42
N ASN A 4 13.57 -39.71 27.12
CA ASN A 4 14.77 -40.42 26.69
C ASN A 4 15.92 -39.42 26.71
N ASP A 5 16.82 -39.57 27.67
CA ASP A 5 17.99 -38.72 27.90
C ASP A 5 19.29 -39.41 27.46
N ASP A 6 19.17 -40.49 26.67
CA ASP A 6 20.28 -41.35 26.23
C ASP A 6 21.19 -41.82 27.38
N GLY A 7 20.63 -41.92 28.60
CA GLY A 7 21.34 -42.35 29.80
C GLY A 7 22.09 -41.24 30.54
N VAL A 8 21.94 -39.98 30.13
CA VAL A 8 22.55 -38.81 30.77
C VAL A 8 21.47 -37.93 31.40
N GLN A 9 21.40 -37.95 32.73
CA GLN A 9 20.43 -37.15 33.48
C GLN A 9 20.58 -35.65 33.16
N GLY A 10 19.55 -35.06 32.55
CA GLY A 10 19.43 -33.62 32.33
C GLY A 10 18.77 -32.87 33.49
N GLY A 11 18.61 -31.55 33.36
CA GLY A 11 17.78 -30.75 34.28
C GLY A 11 16.30 -31.17 34.24
N ASN A 12 15.51 -30.79 35.25
CA ASN A 12 14.10 -31.20 35.39
C ASN A 12 13.90 -32.74 35.45
N TYR A 13 14.96 -33.52 35.70
CA TYR A 13 14.88 -34.99 35.82
C TYR A 13 14.04 -35.44 37.03
N ASN A 14 14.17 -34.72 38.14
CA ASN A 14 13.36 -34.83 39.36
C ASN A 14 12.04 -34.03 39.29
N ASN A 15 11.65 -33.54 38.11
CA ASN A 15 10.48 -32.69 37.90
C ASN A 15 10.54 -31.34 38.67
N ASP A 16 11.73 -30.76 38.84
CA ASP A 16 11.97 -29.48 39.53
C ASP A 16 11.98 -28.24 38.62
N GLY A 17 11.75 -28.40 37.33
CA GLY A 17 11.73 -27.31 36.35
C GLY A 17 10.51 -26.39 36.46
N ALA A 18 9.43 -26.84 37.09
CA ALA A 18 8.26 -26.03 37.39
C ALA A 18 8.48 -25.23 38.69
N THR A 19 9.24 -24.15 38.61
CA THR A 19 9.63 -23.34 39.77
C THR A 19 8.65 -22.20 40.08
N GLY A 20 7.79 -21.83 39.12
CA GLY A 20 6.72 -20.85 39.30
C GLY A 20 5.49 -21.43 40.01
N PHE A 21 4.72 -20.56 40.70
CA PHE A 21 3.42 -20.92 41.26
C PHE A 21 2.47 -21.42 40.17
N ASN A 22 1.83 -22.58 40.35
CA ASN A 22 0.96 -23.23 39.34
C ASN A 22 1.63 -23.49 37.97
N ALA A 23 2.96 -23.62 37.93
CA ALA A 23 3.69 -23.84 36.68
C ALA A 23 3.68 -25.32 36.25
N VAL A 24 3.96 -25.55 34.96
CA VAL A 24 4.14 -26.89 34.38
C VAL A 24 5.42 -26.89 33.55
N ALA A 25 6.33 -27.84 33.79
CA ALA A 25 7.56 -28.01 33.01
C ALA A 25 7.72 -29.47 32.60
N VAL A 26 7.68 -29.74 31.29
CA VAL A 26 7.73 -31.08 30.71
C VAL A 26 8.87 -31.17 29.70
N GLY A 27 9.84 -32.05 29.97
CA GLY A 27 11.01 -32.28 29.11
C GLY A 27 12.32 -32.12 29.87
N ALA A 28 13.39 -32.69 29.33
CA ALA A 28 14.73 -32.48 29.87
C ALA A 28 15.06 -30.99 29.83
N ASN A 29 15.65 -30.45 30.90
CA ASN A 29 16.02 -29.04 30.99
C ASN A 29 14.87 -28.03 30.79
N ALA A 30 13.61 -28.47 30.80
CA ALA A 30 12.47 -27.57 30.66
C ALA A 30 12.31 -26.76 31.96
N THR A 31 12.08 -25.45 31.84
CA THR A 31 11.93 -24.54 32.98
C THR A 31 10.68 -23.69 32.80
N ALA A 32 9.76 -23.75 33.74
CA ALA A 32 8.61 -22.86 33.84
C ALA A 32 8.73 -22.06 35.14
N GLY A 33 9.37 -20.88 35.05
CA GLY A 33 9.70 -20.04 36.21
C GLY A 33 8.67 -18.95 36.53
N GLY A 34 7.83 -18.58 35.56
CA GLY A 34 6.75 -17.62 35.80
C GLY A 34 5.57 -18.24 36.54
N ALA A 35 4.82 -17.42 37.28
CA ALA A 35 3.54 -17.86 37.84
C ALA A 35 2.56 -18.23 36.70
N ASN A 36 1.90 -19.38 36.80
CA ASN A 36 1.04 -19.97 35.78
C ASN A 36 1.74 -20.22 34.43
N ALA A 37 3.07 -20.33 34.41
CA ALA A 37 3.82 -20.57 33.19
C ALA A 37 3.79 -22.05 32.78
N SER A 38 3.95 -22.33 31.49
CA SER A 38 3.97 -23.68 30.95
C SER A 38 5.10 -23.86 29.94
N ALA A 39 6.00 -24.81 30.18
CA ALA A 39 7.12 -25.15 29.30
C ALA A 39 7.03 -26.62 28.89
N TYR A 40 7.02 -26.88 27.58
CA TYR A 40 6.91 -28.23 27.00
C TYR A 40 7.97 -28.42 25.91
N GLY A 41 8.94 -29.30 26.15
CA GLY A 41 10.04 -29.63 25.24
C GLY A 41 11.41 -29.55 25.90
N ASP A 42 12.41 -30.24 25.34
CA ASP A 42 13.79 -30.12 25.85
C ASP A 42 14.28 -28.67 25.78
N LYS A 43 14.80 -28.15 26.89
CA LYS A 43 15.22 -26.73 27.06
C LYS A 43 14.12 -25.69 26.82
N ALA A 44 12.84 -26.07 26.79
CA ALA A 44 11.76 -25.08 26.73
C ALA A 44 11.79 -24.21 27.99
N ASN A 45 11.70 -22.89 27.83
CA ASN A 45 11.84 -21.92 28.90
C ASN A 45 10.66 -20.94 28.89
N ALA A 46 9.76 -21.07 29.88
CA ALA A 46 8.65 -20.15 30.12
C ALA A 46 8.94 -19.33 31.39
N ALA A 47 9.73 -18.26 31.24
CA ALA A 47 10.18 -17.42 32.36
C ALA A 47 9.18 -16.31 32.73
N GLY A 48 8.34 -15.86 31.79
CA GLY A 48 7.34 -14.83 32.05
C GLY A 48 6.12 -15.34 32.81
N SER A 49 5.47 -14.48 33.60
CA SER A 49 4.17 -14.81 34.21
C SER A 49 3.14 -15.12 33.12
N ALA A 50 2.37 -16.18 33.28
CA ALA A 50 1.42 -16.70 32.29
C ALA A 50 2.03 -16.95 30.89
N ALA A 51 3.33 -17.23 30.82
CA ALA A 51 4.01 -17.53 29.56
C ALA A 51 3.86 -19.01 29.16
N THR A 52 3.78 -19.27 27.86
CA THR A 52 3.77 -20.63 27.30
C THR A 52 4.91 -20.81 26.31
N ALA A 53 5.78 -21.80 26.54
CA ALA A 53 6.84 -22.21 25.63
C ALA A 53 6.63 -23.68 25.19
N LEU A 54 6.50 -23.93 23.88
CA LEU A 54 6.24 -25.25 23.30
C LEU A 54 7.23 -25.54 22.16
N GLY A 55 8.15 -26.47 22.38
CA GLY A 55 9.16 -26.91 21.42
C GLY A 55 10.57 -26.96 22.01
N TYR A 56 11.49 -27.66 21.33
CA TYR A 56 12.91 -27.67 21.70
C TYR A 56 13.45 -26.25 21.73
N ASN A 57 14.01 -25.82 22.86
CA ASN A 57 14.58 -24.49 23.06
C ASN A 57 13.60 -23.31 22.77
N ALA A 58 12.28 -23.54 22.88
CA ALA A 58 11.30 -22.45 22.82
C ALA A 58 11.46 -21.53 24.05
N ASN A 59 11.49 -20.22 23.87
CA ASN A 59 11.76 -19.23 24.91
C ASN A 59 10.62 -18.19 25.02
N ALA A 60 9.77 -18.31 26.02
CA ALA A 60 8.71 -17.36 26.34
C ALA A 60 9.07 -16.59 27.63
N THR A 61 9.72 -15.44 27.48
CA THR A 61 10.32 -14.70 28.61
C THR A 61 9.55 -13.44 29.01
N GLY A 62 8.70 -12.92 28.12
CA GLY A 62 7.80 -11.82 28.45
C GLY A 62 6.57 -12.27 29.23
N THR A 63 5.96 -11.38 30.00
CA THR A 63 4.66 -11.64 30.66
C THR A 63 3.56 -11.85 29.61
N ASN A 64 2.68 -12.82 29.83
CA ASN A 64 1.58 -13.19 28.93
C ASN A 64 2.05 -13.57 27.51
N THR A 65 3.21 -14.22 27.38
CA THR A 65 3.76 -14.58 26.07
C THR A 65 3.41 -16.00 25.64
N THR A 66 3.47 -16.25 24.33
CA THR A 66 3.38 -17.59 23.75
C THR A 66 4.49 -17.78 22.72
N ALA A 67 5.34 -18.78 22.90
CA ALA A 67 6.39 -19.18 21.97
C ALA A 67 6.16 -20.64 21.56
N VAL A 68 5.77 -20.87 20.31
CA VAL A 68 5.48 -22.20 19.76
C VAL A 68 6.36 -22.46 18.55
N GLY A 69 7.28 -23.41 18.68
CA GLY A 69 8.22 -23.79 17.64
C GLY A 69 9.63 -24.01 18.17
N VAL A 70 10.41 -24.80 17.45
CA VAL A 70 11.82 -25.04 17.81
C VAL A 70 12.59 -23.71 17.77
N GLY A 71 13.21 -23.32 18.88
CA GLY A 71 13.95 -22.06 18.99
C GLY A 71 13.10 -20.79 18.88
N SER A 72 11.76 -20.88 18.91
CA SER A 72 10.90 -19.68 18.88
C SER A 72 11.12 -18.84 20.14
N THR A 73 11.11 -17.52 20.03
CA THR A 73 11.32 -16.59 21.15
C THR A 73 10.21 -15.55 21.21
N ALA A 74 9.49 -15.48 22.33
CA ALA A 74 8.52 -14.42 22.63
C ALA A 74 8.98 -13.69 23.90
N SER A 75 9.55 -12.49 23.74
CA SER A 75 10.14 -11.71 24.84
C SER A 75 9.42 -10.39 25.12
N GLY A 76 8.63 -9.88 24.18
CA GLY A 76 7.76 -8.71 24.42
C GLY A 76 6.55 -9.07 25.29
N THR A 77 6.10 -8.18 26.18
CA THR A 77 4.86 -8.39 26.95
C THR A 77 3.68 -8.61 26.01
N ASN A 78 2.84 -9.61 26.26
CA ASN A 78 1.72 -10.03 25.38
C ASN A 78 2.15 -10.48 23.97
N ALA A 79 3.43 -10.82 23.74
CA ALA A 79 3.91 -11.22 22.43
C ALA A 79 3.62 -12.70 22.12
N THR A 80 3.40 -13.00 20.84
CA THR A 80 3.22 -14.37 20.34
C THR A 80 4.21 -14.66 19.22
N ALA A 81 5.04 -15.69 19.39
CA ALA A 81 5.93 -16.21 18.34
C ALA A 81 5.45 -17.61 17.94
N LEU A 82 5.04 -17.78 16.69
CA LEU A 82 4.50 -19.03 16.16
C LEU A 82 5.29 -19.45 14.91
N GLY A 83 6.19 -20.41 15.08
CA GLY A 83 7.07 -20.95 14.03
C GLY A 83 8.48 -21.23 14.54
N ALA A 84 9.18 -22.18 13.90
CA ALA A 84 10.57 -22.45 14.26
C ALA A 84 11.43 -21.20 14.05
N GLY A 85 12.21 -20.80 15.05
CA GLY A 85 13.03 -19.58 15.02
C GLY A 85 12.24 -18.27 14.92
N ALA A 86 10.91 -18.27 15.08
CA ALA A 86 10.14 -17.03 15.10
C ALA A 86 10.50 -16.18 16.33
N VAL A 87 10.64 -14.86 16.17
CA VAL A 87 11.04 -13.93 17.25
C VAL A 87 10.02 -12.80 17.37
N ALA A 88 9.25 -12.77 18.45
CA ALA A 88 8.36 -11.68 18.81
C ALA A 88 8.92 -10.91 20.02
N SER A 89 9.66 -9.84 19.74
CA SER A 89 10.41 -9.07 20.77
C SER A 89 9.71 -7.79 21.20
N ALA A 90 8.76 -7.29 20.42
CA ALA A 90 8.01 -6.09 20.77
C ALA A 90 6.74 -6.37 21.59
N PRO A 91 6.27 -5.43 22.43
CA PRO A 91 5.02 -5.58 23.17
C PRO A 91 3.81 -5.75 22.23
N ASN A 92 2.89 -6.64 22.61
CA ASN A 92 1.64 -6.89 21.87
C ASN A 92 1.88 -7.20 20.38
N SER A 93 2.95 -7.94 20.07
CA SER A 93 3.35 -8.28 18.70
C SER A 93 3.16 -9.76 18.40
N VAL A 94 2.99 -10.09 17.13
CA VAL A 94 2.88 -11.47 16.64
C VAL A 94 3.92 -11.72 15.56
N ALA A 95 4.83 -12.66 15.78
CA ALA A 95 5.71 -13.20 14.74
C ALA A 95 5.11 -14.52 14.24
N LEU A 96 4.60 -14.53 13.01
CA LEU A 96 3.88 -15.65 12.41
C LEU A 96 4.68 -16.27 11.26
N GLY A 97 5.09 -17.53 11.42
CA GLY A 97 5.87 -18.30 10.46
C GLY A 97 7.33 -18.49 10.88
N THR A 98 7.98 -19.50 10.28
CA THR A 98 9.40 -19.83 10.53
C THR A 98 10.30 -18.62 10.30
N ASN A 99 11.18 -18.31 11.25
CA ASN A 99 12.11 -17.16 11.19
C ASN A 99 11.46 -15.78 11.00
N SER A 100 10.15 -15.64 11.25
CA SER A 100 9.52 -14.31 11.27
C SER A 100 10.00 -13.49 12.45
N VAL A 101 10.11 -12.17 12.28
CA VAL A 101 10.56 -11.24 13.31
C VAL A 101 9.54 -10.14 13.48
N ALA A 102 9.00 -9.99 14.69
CA ALA A 102 8.09 -8.91 15.08
C ALA A 102 8.79 -8.01 16.12
N SER A 103 9.41 -6.94 15.63
CA SER A 103 10.18 -5.96 16.41
C SER A 103 9.44 -4.64 16.63
N GLU A 104 8.19 -4.53 16.17
CA GLU A 104 7.34 -3.34 16.34
C GLU A 104 6.11 -3.66 17.19
N ALA A 105 5.75 -2.77 18.11
CA ALA A 105 4.64 -2.99 19.02
C ALA A 105 3.29 -2.93 18.28
N ASN A 106 2.33 -3.75 18.69
CA ASN A 106 0.98 -3.81 18.10
C ASN A 106 0.97 -4.23 16.61
N THR A 107 1.87 -5.12 16.19
CA THR A 107 1.97 -5.58 14.80
C THR A 107 1.88 -7.09 14.67
N VAL A 108 1.52 -7.55 13.47
CA VAL A 108 1.68 -8.94 13.05
C VAL A 108 2.71 -8.97 11.92
N SER A 109 3.86 -9.58 12.17
CA SER A 109 4.88 -9.83 11.17
C SER A 109 4.76 -11.24 10.61
N ILE A 110 4.68 -11.36 9.29
CA ILE A 110 4.67 -12.64 8.58
C ILE A 110 6.02 -12.96 7.93
N GLY A 111 7.10 -12.28 8.29
CA GLY A 111 8.42 -12.42 7.68
C GLY A 111 9.49 -11.69 8.47
N SER A 112 10.57 -11.35 7.78
CA SER A 112 11.63 -10.47 8.29
C SER A 112 12.20 -9.69 7.11
N GLU A 113 13.05 -8.69 7.40
CA GLU A 113 13.69 -7.88 6.35
C GLU A 113 14.38 -8.76 5.30
N GLY A 114 14.03 -8.58 4.03
CA GLY A 114 14.55 -9.35 2.90
C GLY A 114 13.99 -10.78 2.80
N ASN A 115 13.08 -11.17 3.69
CA ASN A 115 12.41 -12.47 3.74
C ASN A 115 10.89 -12.30 3.87
N GLU A 116 10.33 -11.39 3.06
CA GLU A 116 8.90 -11.10 3.05
C GLU A 116 8.10 -12.30 2.54
N ARG A 117 6.86 -12.42 3.01
CA ARG A 117 5.91 -13.42 2.53
C ARG A 117 4.75 -12.76 1.82
N ARG A 118 4.25 -13.43 0.79
CA ARG A 118 2.99 -13.05 0.14
C ARG A 118 1.82 -13.55 0.95
N LEU A 119 0.91 -12.64 1.31
CA LEU A 119 -0.41 -12.99 1.82
C LEU A 119 -1.34 -13.30 0.63
N THR A 120 -1.95 -14.49 0.61
CA THR A 120 -2.78 -14.97 -0.51
C THR A 120 -4.19 -15.32 -0.04
N ASN A 121 -5.14 -15.44 -0.98
CA ASN A 121 -6.55 -15.70 -0.70
C ASN A 121 -7.22 -14.60 0.15
N VAL A 122 -6.82 -13.35 -0.06
CA VAL A 122 -7.38 -12.17 0.61
C VAL A 122 -8.61 -11.70 -0.15
N ALA A 123 -9.79 -11.81 0.46
CA ALA A 123 -11.02 -11.22 -0.06
C ALA A 123 -10.91 -9.68 -0.09
N PRO A 124 -11.65 -8.98 -0.97
CA PRO A 124 -11.65 -7.52 -0.99
C PRO A 124 -12.07 -6.93 0.36
N GLY A 125 -11.34 -5.93 0.86
CA GLY A 125 -11.69 -5.21 2.08
C GLY A 125 -12.97 -4.40 1.93
N VAL A 126 -13.75 -4.29 3.01
CA VAL A 126 -15.05 -3.60 3.06
C VAL A 126 -15.01 -2.42 4.04
N ASN A 127 -14.41 -2.59 5.21
CA ASN A 127 -14.25 -1.56 6.23
C ASN A 127 -12.93 -0.78 6.07
N PRO A 128 -12.80 0.42 6.66
CA PRO A 128 -11.60 1.24 6.53
C PRO A 128 -10.29 0.61 7.04
N THR A 129 -10.37 -0.38 7.92
CA THR A 129 -9.21 -1.07 8.51
C THR A 129 -8.97 -2.46 7.91
N ASP A 130 -9.71 -2.84 6.87
CA ASP A 130 -9.51 -4.12 6.19
C ASP A 130 -8.28 -4.05 5.27
N GLY A 131 -7.60 -5.20 5.12
CA GLY A 131 -6.55 -5.34 4.12
C GLY A 131 -7.09 -5.16 2.71
N VAL A 132 -6.32 -4.47 1.85
CA VAL A 132 -6.65 -4.28 0.44
C VAL A 132 -5.95 -5.35 -0.39
N ASN A 133 -6.67 -5.98 -1.32
CA ASN A 133 -6.07 -6.95 -2.24
C ASN A 133 -5.70 -6.31 -3.61
N MET A 134 -4.99 -7.05 -4.44
CA MET A 134 -4.49 -6.54 -5.74
C MET A 134 -5.60 -6.11 -6.70
N SER A 135 -6.78 -6.74 -6.65
CA SER A 135 -7.91 -6.39 -7.52
C SER A 135 -8.46 -4.99 -7.24
N GLN A 136 -8.51 -4.58 -5.96
CA GLN A 136 -8.92 -3.25 -5.56
C GLN A 136 -7.90 -2.19 -6.01
N LEU A 137 -6.60 -2.46 -5.85
CA LEU A 137 -5.54 -1.56 -6.33
C LEU A 137 -5.56 -1.40 -7.86
N GLN A 138 -5.75 -2.49 -8.60
CA GLN A 138 -5.92 -2.46 -10.06
C GLN A 138 -7.17 -1.66 -10.47
N GLY A 139 -8.26 -1.76 -9.72
CA GLY A 139 -9.46 -0.93 -9.93
C GLY A 139 -9.16 0.57 -9.81
N VAL A 140 -8.37 0.97 -8.81
CA VAL A 140 -7.89 2.36 -8.65
C VAL A 140 -7.00 2.76 -9.82
N GLN A 141 -6.02 1.93 -10.20
CA GLN A 141 -5.10 2.19 -11.31
C GLN A 141 -5.83 2.41 -12.64
N ASN A 142 -6.83 1.57 -12.94
CA ASN A 142 -7.65 1.69 -14.15
C ASN A 142 -8.47 2.97 -14.17
N SER A 143 -9.07 3.33 -13.03
CA SER A 143 -9.85 4.58 -12.90
C SER A 143 -8.96 5.82 -13.09
N LEU A 144 -7.74 5.79 -12.56
CA LEU A 144 -6.75 6.85 -12.74
C LEU A 144 -6.31 6.97 -14.20
N ASN A 145 -5.98 5.86 -14.86
CA ASN A 145 -5.59 5.84 -16.27
C ASN A 145 -6.70 6.44 -17.17
N ASN A 146 -7.96 6.08 -16.92
CA ASN A 146 -9.10 6.64 -17.65
C ASN A 146 -9.25 8.16 -17.44
N SER A 147 -9.01 8.61 -16.21
CA SER A 147 -9.06 10.03 -15.86
C SER A 147 -7.95 10.82 -16.56
N ILE A 148 -6.72 10.31 -16.56
CA ILE A 148 -5.57 10.89 -17.26
C ILE A 148 -5.83 10.96 -18.77
N ASN A 149 -6.31 9.88 -19.38
CA ASN A 149 -6.65 9.84 -20.80
C ASN A 149 -7.74 10.87 -21.16
N THR A 150 -8.69 11.09 -20.26
CA THR A 150 -9.73 12.12 -20.43
C THR A 150 -9.15 13.53 -20.38
N VAL A 151 -8.24 13.79 -19.42
CA VAL A 151 -7.55 15.07 -19.31
C VAL A 151 -6.67 15.33 -20.55
N ALA A 152 -5.89 14.34 -20.99
CA ALA A 152 -5.05 14.44 -22.18
C ALA A 152 -5.87 14.78 -23.42
N ARG A 153 -7.00 14.08 -23.63
CA ARG A 153 -7.93 14.36 -24.74
C ARG A 153 -8.45 15.79 -24.71
N LYS A 154 -8.93 16.26 -23.55
CA LYS A 154 -9.42 17.64 -23.36
C LYS A 154 -8.33 18.69 -23.63
N ALA A 155 -7.14 18.47 -23.12
CA ALA A 155 -6.01 19.37 -23.33
C ALA A 155 -5.62 19.42 -24.82
N TYR A 156 -5.38 18.27 -25.46
CA TYR A 156 -4.92 18.22 -26.84
C TYR A 156 -5.99 18.70 -27.83
N GLY A 157 -7.26 18.34 -27.62
CA GLY A 157 -8.37 18.88 -28.39
C GLY A 157 -8.52 20.40 -28.24
N GLY A 158 -8.36 20.92 -27.02
CA GLY A 158 -8.38 22.35 -26.75
C GLY A 158 -7.23 23.12 -27.42
N ILE A 159 -6.01 22.57 -27.40
CA ILE A 159 -4.86 23.15 -28.11
C ILE A 159 -5.11 23.15 -29.61
N ALA A 160 -5.57 22.03 -30.18
CA ALA A 160 -5.92 21.96 -31.59
C ALA A 160 -7.00 22.99 -31.96
N ALA A 161 -8.03 23.17 -31.13
CA ALA A 161 -9.07 24.17 -31.35
C ALA A 161 -8.52 25.61 -31.30
N ALA A 162 -7.63 25.90 -30.36
CA ALA A 162 -6.94 27.18 -30.28
C ALA A 162 -6.05 27.46 -31.51
N THR A 163 -5.33 26.46 -32.01
CA THR A 163 -4.54 26.56 -33.25
C THR A 163 -5.43 26.72 -34.49
N ALA A 164 -6.58 26.04 -34.55
CA ALA A 164 -7.53 26.19 -35.66
C ALA A 164 -8.07 27.63 -35.72
N LEU A 165 -8.33 28.26 -34.58
CA LEU A 165 -8.75 29.67 -34.50
C LEU A 165 -7.73 30.64 -35.08
N THR A 166 -6.42 30.35 -34.97
CA THR A 166 -5.37 31.22 -35.52
C THR A 166 -5.19 31.10 -37.03
N MET A 167 -5.75 30.05 -37.65
CA MET A 167 -5.66 29.81 -39.09
C MET A 167 -6.84 30.38 -39.90
N ILE A 168 -7.77 31.08 -39.24
CA ILE A 168 -8.91 31.73 -39.90
C ILE A 168 -8.40 32.99 -40.65
N PRO A 169 -8.61 33.10 -41.97
CA PRO A 169 -8.18 34.26 -42.75
C PRO A 169 -8.78 35.59 -42.26
N ASP A 170 -7.98 36.67 -42.34
CA ASP A 170 -8.41 38.02 -41.95
C ASP A 170 -9.16 38.75 -43.08
N VAL A 171 -9.82 39.87 -42.76
CA VAL A 171 -10.53 40.72 -43.73
C VAL A 171 -9.56 41.52 -44.61
N ASP A 172 -9.63 41.29 -45.92
CA ASP A 172 -8.83 41.99 -46.93
C ASP A 172 -9.04 43.50 -46.95
N GLN A 173 -8.08 44.26 -47.50
CA GLN A 173 -8.17 45.72 -47.63
C GLN A 173 -9.40 46.14 -48.46
N GLY A 174 -10.12 47.18 -48.02
CA GLY A 174 -11.33 47.66 -48.68
C GLY A 174 -12.60 46.81 -48.44
N LYS A 175 -12.49 45.66 -47.77
CA LYS A 175 -13.65 44.86 -47.31
C LYS A 175 -13.97 45.15 -45.84
N THR A 176 -15.23 44.92 -45.44
CA THR A 176 -15.72 45.24 -44.09
C THR A 176 -15.92 44.01 -43.20
N LEU A 177 -16.08 42.82 -43.79
CA LEU A 177 -16.33 41.57 -43.07
C LEU A 177 -15.67 40.39 -43.79
N ALA A 178 -15.08 39.50 -43.00
CA ALA A 178 -14.69 38.16 -43.42
C ALA A 178 -15.25 37.13 -42.45
N VAL A 179 -15.71 36.00 -42.98
CA VAL A 179 -16.08 34.81 -42.21
C VAL A 179 -15.24 33.68 -42.76
N GLY A 180 -14.61 32.90 -41.88
CA GLY A 180 -13.69 31.86 -42.30
C GLY A 180 -13.77 30.63 -41.42
N ILE A 181 -13.19 29.56 -41.94
CA ILE A 181 -13.06 28.27 -41.27
C ILE A 181 -11.57 27.96 -41.17
N GLY A 182 -11.11 27.57 -39.98
CA GLY A 182 -9.76 27.09 -39.73
C GLY A 182 -9.76 25.61 -39.35
N GLY A 183 -8.68 24.90 -39.66
CA GLY A 183 -8.48 23.52 -39.24
C GLY A 183 -7.09 23.36 -38.63
N ALA A 184 -6.96 22.51 -37.62
CA ALA A 184 -5.67 22.19 -37.03
C ALA A 184 -5.65 20.79 -36.41
N GLY A 185 -4.45 20.25 -36.24
CA GLY A 185 -4.21 19.00 -35.54
C GLY A 185 -3.08 19.14 -34.51
N TYR A 186 -3.19 18.44 -33.38
CA TYR A 186 -2.16 18.37 -32.35
C TYR A 186 -2.16 17.00 -31.66
N GLN A 187 -1.01 16.31 -31.65
CA GLN A 187 -0.83 14.99 -31.01
C GLN A 187 -1.93 13.96 -31.38
N GLY A 188 -2.33 13.92 -32.65
CA GLY A 188 -3.38 13.02 -33.16
C GLY A 188 -4.82 13.50 -32.94
N TYR A 189 -5.03 14.66 -32.31
CA TYR A 189 -6.34 15.27 -32.14
C TYR A 189 -6.57 16.36 -33.19
N GLY A 190 -7.70 16.31 -33.89
CA GLY A 190 -8.12 17.34 -34.84
C GLY A 190 -9.14 18.31 -34.25
N ALA A 191 -9.14 19.53 -34.76
CA ALA A 191 -10.15 20.53 -34.46
C ALA A 191 -10.44 21.43 -35.68
N THR A 192 -11.62 22.00 -35.69
CA THR A 192 -12.09 22.97 -36.68
C THR A 192 -12.56 24.23 -35.97
N ALA A 193 -12.33 25.40 -36.53
CA ALA A 193 -12.82 26.64 -35.97
C ALA A 193 -13.62 27.43 -37.00
N ILE A 194 -14.63 28.16 -36.55
CA ILE A 194 -15.36 29.13 -37.34
C ILE A 194 -15.23 30.47 -36.65
N GLY A 195 -15.00 31.53 -37.43
CA GLY A 195 -14.85 32.85 -36.88
C GLY A 195 -15.10 33.93 -37.92
N PHE A 196 -15.15 35.16 -37.43
CA PHE A 196 -15.32 36.35 -38.23
C PHE A 196 -14.28 37.40 -37.85
N THR A 197 -13.92 38.22 -38.82
CA THR A 197 -13.24 39.50 -38.58
C THR A 197 -14.02 40.61 -39.26
N ALA A 198 -14.35 41.66 -38.52
CA ALA A 198 -15.02 42.85 -39.01
C ALA A 198 -14.09 44.07 -38.90
N ARG A 199 -13.95 44.81 -40.01
CA ARG A 199 -13.29 46.11 -40.04
C ARG A 199 -14.36 47.19 -39.82
N ILE A 200 -14.25 47.89 -38.69
CA ILE A 200 -15.21 48.94 -38.30
C ILE A 200 -14.81 50.28 -38.92
N THR A 201 -13.53 50.61 -38.87
CA THR A 201 -12.92 51.77 -39.55
C THR A 201 -11.63 51.33 -40.23
N ASN A 202 -10.96 52.22 -40.97
CA ASN A 202 -9.65 51.91 -41.56
C ASN A 202 -8.61 51.46 -40.51
N ASN A 203 -8.80 51.89 -39.25
CA ASN A 203 -7.84 51.71 -38.18
C ASN A 203 -8.34 50.71 -37.11
N LEU A 204 -9.64 50.38 -37.08
CA LEU A 204 -10.23 49.52 -36.05
C LEU A 204 -10.76 48.20 -36.63
N LYS A 205 -10.31 47.07 -36.08
CA LYS A 205 -10.82 45.72 -36.39
C LYS A 205 -11.26 44.99 -35.12
N VAL A 206 -12.27 44.15 -35.25
CA VAL A 206 -12.71 43.19 -34.22
C VAL A 206 -12.77 41.79 -34.82
N ARG A 207 -12.38 40.78 -34.06
CA ARG A 207 -12.49 39.36 -34.46
C ARG A 207 -13.10 38.52 -33.36
N GLY A 208 -13.78 37.46 -33.74
CA GLY A 208 -14.37 36.48 -32.83
C GLY A 208 -14.39 35.11 -33.47
N GLY A 209 -14.30 34.06 -32.67
CA GLY A 209 -14.37 32.70 -33.20
C GLY A 209 -14.61 31.65 -32.13
N VAL A 210 -15.04 30.50 -32.63
CA VAL A 210 -15.31 29.29 -31.86
C VAL A 210 -14.53 28.13 -32.50
N GLY A 211 -13.65 27.51 -31.74
CA GLY A 211 -12.95 26.27 -32.08
C GLY A 211 -13.68 25.07 -31.50
N ILE A 212 -13.84 24.01 -32.29
CA ILE A 212 -14.58 22.79 -31.97
C ILE A 212 -13.63 21.61 -32.17
N SER A 213 -13.50 20.78 -31.15
CA SER A 213 -12.72 19.54 -31.17
C SER A 213 -13.55 18.38 -30.62
N SER A 214 -13.05 17.16 -30.77
CA SER A 214 -13.64 15.96 -30.15
C SER A 214 -13.70 16.02 -28.62
N ALA A 215 -12.98 16.95 -28.00
CA ALA A 215 -12.89 17.08 -26.56
C ALA A 215 -13.68 18.26 -25.98
N GLY A 216 -14.26 19.10 -26.82
CA GLY A 216 -15.05 20.27 -26.42
C GLY A 216 -14.83 21.48 -27.33
N THR A 217 -15.35 22.61 -26.87
CA THR A 217 -15.38 23.87 -27.61
C THR A 217 -14.55 24.93 -26.90
N SER A 218 -13.77 25.70 -27.66
CA SER A 218 -13.04 26.88 -27.22
C SER A 218 -13.61 28.11 -27.94
N TYR A 219 -13.61 29.27 -27.31
CA TYR A 219 -14.06 30.51 -27.94
C TYR A 219 -13.12 31.64 -27.57
N GLY A 220 -13.04 32.66 -28.42
CA GLY A 220 -12.22 33.83 -28.19
C GLY A 220 -12.67 35.01 -29.04
N ALA A 221 -12.36 36.21 -28.56
CA ALA A 221 -12.57 37.45 -29.29
C ALA A 221 -11.37 38.38 -29.08
N GLY A 222 -11.17 39.33 -30.00
CA GLY A 222 -10.09 40.31 -29.92
C GLY A 222 -10.41 41.57 -30.72
N VAL A 223 -9.72 42.65 -30.39
CA VAL A 223 -9.81 43.96 -31.06
C VAL A 223 -8.41 44.47 -31.33
N SER A 224 -8.23 45.19 -32.43
CA SER A 224 -6.97 45.85 -32.77
C SER A 224 -7.21 47.24 -33.34
N TYR A 225 -6.36 48.19 -32.95
CA TYR A 225 -6.31 49.54 -33.50
C TYR A 225 -4.92 49.79 -34.14
N GLN A 226 -4.88 50.39 -35.34
CA GLN A 226 -3.65 50.70 -36.09
C GLN A 226 -3.55 52.22 -36.30
N TRP A 227 -2.35 52.79 -36.30
CA TRP A 227 -2.08 54.22 -36.53
C TRP A 227 -1.00 54.41 -37.59
#